data_AF-A0A519PP49-F1
#
_entry.id   AF-A0A519PP49-F1
#
_cell.length_a   1.000
_cell.length_b   1.000
_cell.length_c   1.000
_cell.angle_alpha   90.00
_cell.angle_beta   90.00
_cell.angle_gamma   90.00
#
_symmetry.space_group_name_H-M   'P 1'
#
loop_
_entity.id
_entity.type
_entity.pdbx_description
1 polymer ?
#
loop_
_entity_poly.entity_id
_entity_poly.type
_entity_poly.pdbx_seq_one_letter_code
_entity_poly.pdbx_strand_id
1 'polypeptide(L)'
;MSDALAATAPDGFDGGPDDFAGETDFVDPRALRAAAAQGRAASSTRQAIDAARAAMSEPEPAPARGGFGLKRGGKSRLQERLDKQASREGSAVRKALGASAVAVVLTATGAVAFSELTDAGIRIPGLPSATATAEPIAALATVEASPADLTRGADLYQQAVIKLDSDDAAGLDLLKQSATLGYPAAQLQLAGLYQDGGKGVTPNAVEARAWMKRAAEAGDPRGMHAYGMYLFQGVGGAASSTDAMNWLTRAAEKGLVDSQFNIAKLLESGEGGVRVDVVEAFKWYLIASRAGDGDATAAVDRLRNVLSVADRGKARAEADRFTVEPVA
;
A
#
# COMPACT_ATOMS: atom_id res chain seq x y z
N MET A 1 -46.37 54.81 48.40
CA MET A 1 -47.77 54.43 48.13
C MET A 1 -47.80 52.91 48.07
N SER A 2 -48.46 52.35 49.07
CA SER A 2 -48.56 50.91 49.35
C SER A 2 -49.88 50.41 48.80
N ASP A 3 -49.89 49.24 48.14
CA ASP A 3 -51.05 48.35 48.01
C ASP A 3 -50.69 47.07 48.78
N ALA A 4 -51.25 46.73 49.94
CA ALA A 4 -52.64 46.38 50.28
C ALA A 4 -53.10 45.09 49.57
N LEU A 5 -53.03 43.93 50.27
CA LEU A 5 -54.17 43.21 50.89
C LEU A 5 -54.89 42.27 49.88
N ALA A 6 -55.22 41.00 50.12
CA ALA A 6 -55.17 40.13 51.29
C ALA A 6 -55.48 38.65 50.90
N ALA A 7 -55.10 37.75 51.82
CA ALA A 7 -55.85 36.57 52.31
C ALA A 7 -56.18 35.38 51.37
N THR A 8 -55.55 34.21 51.56
CA THR A 8 -55.93 33.02 52.39
C THR A 8 -57.01 32.09 51.80
N ALA A 9 -56.64 30.81 51.72
CA ALA A 9 -57.40 29.61 51.30
C ALA A 9 -58.59 29.29 52.26
N PRO A 10 -59.47 28.26 52.06
CA PRO A 10 -59.09 26.83 51.89
C PRO A 10 -60.08 25.90 51.11
N ASP A 11 -59.71 24.61 51.12
CA ASP A 11 -60.51 23.37 51.09
C ASP A 11 -61.17 22.84 49.80
N GLY A 12 -60.84 21.57 49.53
CA GLY A 12 -61.46 20.72 48.50
C GLY A 12 -60.77 19.37 48.37
N PHE A 13 -60.86 18.55 49.42
CA PHE A 13 -60.54 17.11 49.44
C PHE A 13 -61.50 16.31 48.54
N ASP A 14 -60.97 15.34 47.79
CA ASP A 14 -61.52 13.99 47.56
C ASP A 14 -60.43 13.20 46.80
N GLY A 15 -59.99 11.98 47.07
CA GLY A 15 -60.43 10.81 47.83
C GLY A 15 -59.67 9.64 47.17
N GLY A 16 -59.01 8.76 47.94
CA GLY A 16 -58.03 7.74 47.47
C GLY A 16 -58.62 6.55 46.68
N PRO A 17 -58.05 5.32 46.70
CA PRO A 17 -56.87 4.83 47.45
C PRO A 17 -55.83 4.01 46.64
N ASP A 18 -54.67 3.80 47.26
CA ASP A 18 -53.87 2.55 47.38
C ASP A 18 -53.85 1.53 46.22
N ASP A 19 -52.64 1.22 45.71
CA ASP A 19 -51.93 0.02 46.21
C ASP A 19 -50.44 0.01 45.82
N PHE A 20 -49.59 -0.04 46.84
CA PHE A 20 -48.17 -0.38 46.77
C PHE A 20 -48.05 -1.73 47.48
N ALA A 21 -47.89 -2.82 46.74
CA ALA A 21 -47.49 -4.11 47.28
C ALA A 21 -46.61 -4.83 46.25
N GLY A 22 -45.50 -5.37 46.75
CA GLY A 22 -44.31 -5.69 45.98
C GLY A 22 -44.36 -6.99 45.19
N GLU A 23 -43.38 -7.14 44.31
CA GLU A 23 -43.00 -8.43 43.72
C GLU A 23 -41.47 -8.46 43.57
N THR A 24 -40.85 -9.08 44.56
CA THR A 24 -39.49 -9.60 44.48
C THR A 24 -39.52 -10.87 43.64
N ASP A 25 -39.10 -10.77 42.36
CA ASP A 25 -38.96 -11.93 41.50
C ASP A 25 -37.66 -12.68 41.82
N PHE A 26 -37.82 -13.76 42.58
CA PHE A 26 -36.82 -14.78 42.83
C PHE A 26 -36.56 -15.59 41.56
N VAL A 27 -35.31 -15.62 41.12
CA VAL A 27 -34.83 -16.46 40.01
C VAL A 27 -34.90 -17.94 40.41
N ASP A 28 -35.65 -18.74 39.64
CA ASP A 28 -35.79 -20.18 39.87
C ASP A 28 -34.46 -20.93 39.62
N PRO A 29 -33.86 -21.57 40.64
CA PRO A 29 -32.59 -22.29 40.51
C PRO A 29 -32.68 -23.55 39.63
N ARG A 30 -33.88 -24.02 39.26
CA ARG A 30 -34.06 -25.11 38.28
C ARG A 30 -33.91 -24.60 36.83
N ALA A 31 -34.28 -23.36 36.54
CA ALA A 31 -34.08 -22.74 35.23
C ALA A 31 -32.58 -22.51 34.93
N LEU A 32 -31.81 -22.09 35.94
CA LEU A 32 -30.34 -21.95 35.85
C LEU A 32 -29.62 -23.29 35.65
N ARG A 33 -30.14 -24.38 36.24
CA ARG A 33 -29.54 -25.72 36.09
C ARG A 33 -29.87 -26.37 34.75
N ALA A 34 -31.01 -26.04 34.14
CA ALA A 34 -31.36 -26.44 32.77
C ALA A 34 -30.54 -25.68 31.71
N ALA A 35 -30.28 -24.38 31.92
CA ALA A 35 -29.39 -23.59 31.06
C ALA A 35 -27.91 -24.06 31.13
N ALA A 36 -27.46 -24.55 32.30
CA ALA A 36 -26.12 -25.10 32.48
C ALA A 36 -25.92 -26.53 31.91
N ALA A 37 -27.01 -27.22 31.54
CA ALA A 37 -26.98 -28.57 30.98
C ALA A 37 -27.02 -28.59 29.43
N GLN A 38 -27.46 -27.51 28.77
CA GLN A 38 -27.45 -27.38 27.31
C GLN A 38 -26.14 -26.83 26.74
N GLY A 39 -25.17 -26.46 27.58
CA GLY A 39 -23.83 -25.99 27.18
C GLY A 39 -22.70 -27.02 27.31
N ARG A 40 -23.00 -28.29 27.64
CA ARG A 40 -21.98 -29.35 27.80
C ARG A 40 -22.36 -30.62 27.06
N ALA A 41 -22.27 -30.58 25.74
CA ALA A 41 -21.91 -31.73 24.92
C ALA A 41 -21.50 -31.24 23.53
N ALA A 42 -20.31 -31.65 23.08
CA ALA A 42 -19.74 -31.45 21.73
C ALA A 42 -18.92 -30.16 21.44
N SER A 43 -18.12 -29.67 22.39
CA SER A 43 -16.83 -29.03 22.01
C SER A 43 -15.83 -30.16 21.76
N SER A 44 -15.80 -30.65 20.51
CA SER A 44 -14.98 -31.79 20.11
C SER A 44 -13.52 -31.63 20.53
N THR A 45 -12.89 -32.73 20.94
CA THR A 45 -11.45 -32.86 21.25
C THR A 45 -10.54 -32.20 20.20
N ARG A 46 -11.04 -32.05 18.96
CA ARG A 46 -10.39 -31.35 17.85
C ARG A 46 -10.20 -29.85 18.11
N GLN A 47 -11.17 -29.17 18.71
CA GLN A 47 -11.08 -27.74 19.04
C GLN A 47 -10.04 -27.45 20.13
N ALA A 48 -9.90 -28.37 21.09
CA ALA A 48 -8.88 -28.27 22.13
C ALA A 48 -7.46 -28.54 21.58
N ILE A 49 -7.34 -29.48 20.62
CA ILE A 49 -6.08 -29.78 19.93
C ILE A 49 -5.67 -28.63 19.00
N ASP A 50 -6.63 -28.03 18.29
CA ASP A 50 -6.38 -26.89 17.40
C ASP A 50 -6.01 -25.63 18.20
N ALA A 51 -6.64 -25.41 19.37
CA ALA A 51 -6.27 -24.32 20.28
C ALA A 51 -4.88 -24.51 20.89
N ALA A 52 -4.51 -25.74 21.26
CA ALA A 52 -3.17 -26.05 21.75
C ALA A 52 -2.09 -25.90 20.67
N ARG A 53 -2.42 -26.20 19.39
CA ARG A 53 -1.53 -25.99 18.24
C ARG A 53 -1.35 -24.50 17.92
N ALA A 54 -2.42 -23.71 18.04
CA ALA A 54 -2.38 -22.26 17.86
C ALA A 54 -1.55 -21.55 18.96
N ALA A 55 -1.54 -22.09 20.19
CA ALA A 55 -0.76 -21.54 21.30
C ALA A 55 0.74 -21.90 21.26
N MET A 56 1.13 -22.93 20.49
CA MET A 56 2.53 -23.37 20.33
C MET A 56 3.17 -22.90 19.02
N SER A 57 2.42 -22.23 18.15
CA SER A 57 2.99 -21.60 16.95
C SER A 57 3.45 -20.21 17.34
N GLU A 58 4.75 -19.93 17.21
CA GLU A 58 5.28 -18.58 17.43
C GLU A 58 4.46 -17.57 16.61
N PRO A 59 4.12 -16.40 17.17
CA PRO A 59 3.38 -15.40 16.42
C PRO A 59 4.21 -15.03 15.19
N GLU A 60 3.69 -15.31 13.99
CA GLU A 60 4.24 -14.73 12.78
C GLU A 60 4.37 -13.21 13.01
N PRO A 61 5.54 -12.61 12.70
CA PRO A 61 5.70 -11.18 12.85
C PRO A 61 4.61 -10.50 12.03
N ALA A 62 3.67 -9.87 12.73
CA ALA A 62 2.60 -9.13 12.08
C ALA A 62 3.24 -8.15 11.08
N PRO A 63 2.79 -8.08 9.82
CA PRO A 63 3.29 -7.07 8.90
C PRO A 63 3.09 -5.72 9.56
N ALA A 64 4.15 -4.91 9.59
CA ALA A 64 4.17 -3.60 10.24
C ALA A 64 2.93 -2.79 9.85
N ARG A 65 1.93 -2.75 10.74
CA ARG A 65 0.73 -1.93 10.60
C ARG A 65 1.10 -0.51 11.04
N GLY A 66 1.73 0.20 10.12
CA GLY A 66 1.96 1.64 10.17
C GLY A 66 1.69 2.21 8.79
N GLY A 67 0.44 2.21 8.35
CA GLY A 67 0.08 2.84 7.08
C GLY A 67 0.16 4.35 7.23
N PHE A 68 1.30 4.95 6.88
CA PHE A 68 1.59 6.40 6.95
C PHE A 68 0.66 7.30 6.10
N GLY A 69 -0.48 6.79 5.62
CA GLY A 69 -1.49 7.51 4.84
C GLY A 69 -0.93 8.26 3.62
N LEU A 70 0.25 7.85 3.13
CA LEU A 70 0.79 8.24 1.83
C LEU A 70 0.17 7.30 0.79
N LYS A 71 -0.29 7.87 -0.33
CA LYS A 71 -0.88 7.11 -1.43
C LYS A 71 0.22 6.31 -2.13
N ARG A 72 -0.08 5.07 -2.52
CA ARG A 72 0.89 4.14 -3.12
C ARG A 72 0.87 4.14 -4.66
N GLY A 73 0.25 5.13 -5.31
CA GLY A 73 0.33 5.27 -6.77
C GLY A 73 -0.51 4.24 -7.53
N GLY A 74 -1.63 3.79 -6.97
CA GLY A 74 -2.56 2.87 -7.61
C GLY A 74 -3.62 3.61 -8.44
N LYS A 75 -4.15 2.94 -9.47
CA LYS A 75 -5.20 3.46 -10.38
C LYS A 75 -6.22 4.30 -9.61
N SER A 76 -6.51 5.52 -10.09
CA SER A 76 -7.53 6.42 -9.53
C SER A 76 -8.78 5.63 -9.15
N ARG A 77 -9.42 5.94 -8.01
CA ARG A 77 -10.65 5.27 -7.54
C ARG A 77 -11.76 5.23 -8.59
N LEU A 78 -11.71 6.11 -9.60
CA LEU A 78 -12.58 6.08 -10.78
C LEU A 78 -12.20 4.95 -11.76
N GLN A 79 -10.91 4.83 -12.08
CA GLN A 79 -10.36 3.78 -12.92
C GLN A 79 -10.48 2.40 -12.27
N GLU A 80 -10.31 2.33 -10.95
CA GLU A 80 -10.52 1.11 -10.16
C GLU A 80 -11.99 0.66 -10.17
N ARG A 81 -12.95 1.61 -10.23
CA ARG A 81 -14.38 1.30 -10.41
C ARG A 81 -14.69 0.79 -11.81
N LEU A 82 -14.07 1.36 -12.84
CA LEU A 82 -14.23 0.92 -14.23
C LEU A 82 -13.65 -0.48 -14.44
N ASP A 83 -12.45 -0.74 -13.91
CA ASP A 83 -11.81 -2.06 -13.97
C ASP A 83 -12.58 -3.12 -13.15
N LYS A 84 -13.17 -2.70 -12.02
CA LYS A 84 -14.05 -3.56 -11.19
C LYS A 84 -15.40 -3.84 -11.86
N GLN A 85 -15.89 -2.94 -12.72
CA GLN A 85 -17.06 -3.21 -13.58
C GLN A 85 -16.69 -4.17 -14.71
N ALA A 86 -15.55 -3.96 -15.39
CA ALA A 86 -15.07 -4.84 -16.46
C ALA A 86 -14.76 -6.28 -15.98
N SER A 87 -14.19 -6.44 -14.78
CA SER A 87 -13.90 -7.75 -14.20
C SER A 87 -15.14 -8.50 -13.67
N ARG A 88 -16.22 -7.79 -13.34
CA ARG A 88 -17.50 -8.41 -12.96
C ARG A 88 -18.22 -9.04 -14.15
N GLU A 89 -18.08 -8.47 -15.33
CA GLU A 89 -18.67 -9.02 -16.57
C GLU A 89 -17.93 -10.28 -17.07
N GLY A 90 -16.64 -10.43 -16.75
CA GLY A 90 -15.83 -11.60 -17.14
C GLY A 90 -15.81 -12.78 -16.15
N SER A 91 -16.45 -12.67 -14.97
CA SER A 91 -16.28 -13.62 -13.85
C SER A 91 -17.06 -14.94 -13.99
N ALA A 92 -17.88 -15.13 -15.02
CA ALA A 92 -18.75 -16.31 -15.13
C ALA A 92 -18.04 -17.60 -15.61
N VAL A 93 -16.78 -17.55 -16.06
CA VAL A 93 -16.18 -18.66 -16.84
C VAL A 93 -15.01 -19.41 -16.16
N ARG A 94 -14.59 -19.10 -14.93
CA ARG A 94 -13.49 -19.87 -14.28
C ARG A 94 -13.86 -20.42 -12.90
N LYS A 95 -14.61 -21.53 -12.92
CA LYS A 95 -14.58 -22.59 -11.89
C LYS A 95 -14.20 -23.90 -12.60
N ALA A 96 -13.34 -24.71 -11.96
CA ALA A 96 -12.68 -25.93 -12.47
C ALA A 96 -11.35 -25.61 -13.18
N LEU A 97 -10.18 -26.18 -12.88
CA LEU A 97 -9.69 -27.48 -12.39
C LEU A 97 -8.53 -27.19 -11.40
N GLY A 98 -8.18 -28.00 -10.40
CA GLY A 98 -7.94 -29.44 -10.45
C GLY A 98 -6.46 -29.69 -10.16
N ALA A 99 -6.17 -30.29 -9.01
CA ALA A 99 -4.84 -30.59 -8.49
C ALA A 99 -3.93 -31.37 -9.46
N SER A 100 -2.61 -31.16 -9.39
CA SER A 100 -1.59 -32.21 -9.61
C SER A 100 -0.21 -31.78 -9.08
N ALA A 101 0.44 -32.74 -8.42
CA ALA A 101 1.72 -32.68 -7.74
C ALA A 101 2.91 -32.85 -8.70
N VAL A 102 4.12 -32.42 -8.29
CA VAL A 102 5.35 -33.25 -8.33
C VAL A 102 6.32 -32.71 -7.27
N ALA A 103 6.67 -33.55 -6.29
CA ALA A 103 7.83 -33.35 -5.41
C ALA A 103 9.03 -34.08 -6.02
N VAL A 104 10.11 -33.36 -6.32
CA VAL A 104 11.40 -33.97 -6.65
C VAL A 104 12.30 -33.86 -5.42
N VAL A 105 12.61 -35.01 -4.84
CA VAL A 105 13.64 -35.21 -3.82
C VAL A 105 14.98 -35.37 -4.54
N LEU A 106 15.97 -34.55 -4.18
CA LEU A 106 17.38 -34.88 -4.38
C LEU A 106 18.11 -34.67 -3.06
N THR A 107 18.33 -35.79 -2.37
CA THR A 107 19.36 -35.93 -1.33
C THR A 107 20.59 -36.59 -1.94
N ALA A 108 21.73 -35.91 -1.86
CA ALA A 108 23.11 -36.43 -1.90
C ALA A 108 23.99 -35.19 -2.18
N THR A 109 24.99 -34.78 -1.41
CA THR A 109 25.88 -35.46 -0.46
C THR A 109 26.48 -34.39 0.45
N GLY A 110 26.73 -34.72 1.72
CA GLY A 110 27.31 -33.82 2.69
C GLY A 110 28.79 -33.50 2.42
N ALA A 111 29.13 -32.24 2.69
CA ALA A 111 30.44 -31.83 3.18
C ALA A 111 30.22 -30.58 4.03
N VAL A 112 30.43 -30.71 5.34
CA VAL A 112 30.45 -29.57 6.27
C VAL A 112 31.88 -29.03 6.24
N ALA A 113 32.06 -27.82 5.73
CA ALA A 113 33.34 -27.12 5.80
C ALA A 113 33.11 -25.74 6.43
N PHE A 114 33.64 -25.56 7.64
CA PHE A 114 33.79 -24.24 8.24
C PHE A 114 34.95 -23.56 7.52
N SER A 115 34.65 -22.52 6.73
CA SER A 115 35.65 -21.60 6.18
C SER A 115 35.50 -20.25 6.85
N GLU A 116 36.56 -19.79 7.52
CA GLU A 116 36.63 -18.47 8.12
C GLU A 116 36.40 -17.38 7.07
N LEU A 117 35.47 -16.47 7.36
CA LEU A 117 35.22 -15.27 6.57
C LEU A 117 36.33 -14.26 6.88
N THR A 118 37.22 -14.02 5.92
CA THR A 118 38.01 -12.79 5.87
C THR A 118 37.68 -12.07 4.55
N ASP A 119 37.70 -10.75 4.56
CA ASP A 119 37.20 -9.81 3.52
C ASP A 119 37.84 -9.94 2.11
N ALA A 120 38.55 -11.03 1.81
CA ALA A 120 39.29 -11.22 0.57
C ALA A 120 38.89 -12.47 -0.25
N GLY A 121 37.85 -13.21 0.14
CA GLY A 121 37.32 -14.34 -0.65
C GLY A 121 38.13 -15.65 -0.58
N ILE A 122 37.57 -16.73 -1.13
CA ILE A 122 38.07 -18.11 -1.03
C ILE A 122 39.22 -18.36 -2.03
N ARG A 123 40.40 -18.82 -1.56
CA ARG A 123 41.52 -19.26 -2.40
C ARG A 123 41.62 -20.78 -2.48
N ILE A 124 41.63 -21.32 -3.71
CA ILE A 124 42.01 -22.71 -4.01
C ILE A 124 43.44 -22.73 -4.56
N PRO A 125 44.39 -23.47 -3.98
CA PRO A 125 45.77 -23.53 -4.48
C PRO A 125 45.86 -24.16 -5.87
N GLY A 126 46.49 -23.47 -6.83
CA GLY A 126 46.82 -24.01 -8.17
C GLY A 126 45.97 -23.52 -9.33
N LEU A 127 44.96 -22.68 -9.10
CA LEU A 127 44.20 -22.00 -10.16
C LEU A 127 44.51 -20.50 -10.16
N PRO A 128 44.65 -19.84 -11.33
CA PRO A 128 44.73 -18.38 -11.37
C PRO A 128 43.43 -17.81 -10.77
N SER A 129 43.57 -16.82 -9.89
CA SER A 129 42.43 -16.12 -9.31
C SER A 129 41.68 -15.41 -10.43
N ALA A 130 40.62 -16.04 -10.94
CA ALA A 130 39.67 -15.37 -11.79
C ALA A 130 38.96 -14.34 -10.91
N THR A 131 39.35 -13.07 -11.06
CA THR A 131 38.51 -11.94 -10.68
C THR A 131 37.32 -11.91 -11.62
N ALA A 132 36.45 -12.91 -11.50
CA ALA A 132 35.10 -12.82 -12.01
C ALA A 132 34.34 -11.97 -10.99
N THR A 133 34.48 -10.66 -11.13
CA THR A 133 33.42 -9.75 -10.69
C THR A 133 32.18 -10.19 -11.45
N ALA A 134 31.30 -10.96 -10.81
CA ALA A 134 29.92 -11.01 -11.22
C ALA A 134 29.45 -9.57 -11.10
N GLU A 135 29.45 -8.85 -12.23
CA GLU A 135 28.83 -7.55 -12.24
C GLU A 135 27.37 -7.76 -11.83
N PRO A 136 26.87 -7.07 -10.79
CA PRO A 136 25.45 -6.79 -10.81
C PRO A 136 25.17 -6.14 -12.17
N ILE A 137 24.02 -6.40 -12.79
CA ILE A 137 23.56 -5.73 -14.04
C ILE A 137 23.24 -4.24 -13.76
N ALA A 138 24.03 -3.60 -12.90
CA ALA A 138 23.95 -2.24 -12.41
C ALA A 138 24.95 -1.31 -13.11
N ALA A 139 25.78 -1.82 -14.03
CA ALA A 139 26.80 -1.02 -14.74
C ALA A 139 26.55 -0.87 -16.26
N LEU A 140 25.34 -1.17 -16.74
CA LEU A 140 24.93 -0.62 -18.04
C LEU A 140 24.52 0.84 -17.82
N ALA A 141 25.38 1.76 -18.25
CA ALA A 141 24.97 3.13 -18.53
C ALA A 141 23.61 3.07 -19.23
N THR A 142 22.60 3.74 -18.68
CA THR A 142 21.25 3.77 -19.23
C THR A 142 21.30 4.39 -20.61
N VAL A 143 21.49 3.56 -21.64
CA VAL A 143 21.23 3.94 -23.02
C VAL A 143 19.73 4.23 -23.04
N GLU A 144 19.39 5.50 -23.21
CA GLU A 144 18.01 5.92 -23.37
C GLU A 144 17.37 5.07 -24.48
N ALA A 145 16.26 4.40 -24.16
CA ALA A 145 15.65 3.45 -25.08
C ALA A 145 15.25 4.16 -26.38
N SER A 146 15.65 3.61 -27.53
CA SER A 146 15.29 4.22 -28.81
C SER A 146 13.78 4.11 -29.05
N PRO A 147 13.17 4.99 -29.89
CA PRO A 147 11.77 4.86 -30.26
C PRO A 147 11.40 3.48 -30.84
N ALA A 148 12.33 2.84 -31.55
CA ALA A 148 12.15 1.49 -32.08
C ALA A 148 12.14 0.43 -30.96
N ASP A 149 12.97 0.58 -29.94
CA ASP A 149 13.00 -0.31 -28.77
C ASP A 149 11.72 -0.16 -27.94
N LEU A 150 11.23 1.07 -27.75
CA LEU A 150 9.97 1.32 -27.06
C LEU A 150 8.77 0.71 -27.81
N THR A 151 8.75 0.80 -29.14
CA THR A 151 7.69 0.18 -29.96
C THR A 151 7.72 -1.35 -29.81
N ARG A 152 8.89 -1.96 -29.97
CA ARG A 152 9.06 -3.40 -29.78
C ARG A 152 8.73 -3.83 -28.35
N GLY A 153 9.12 -3.02 -27.36
CA GLY A 153 8.81 -3.22 -25.96
C GLY A 153 7.31 -3.22 -25.70
N ALA A 154 6.57 -2.28 -26.30
CA ALA A 154 5.11 -2.23 -26.19
C ALA A 154 4.44 -3.49 -26.78
N ASP A 155 4.88 -3.96 -27.95
CA ASP A 155 4.33 -5.17 -28.57
C ASP A 155 4.59 -6.43 -27.72
N LEU A 156 5.80 -6.56 -27.19
CA LEU A 156 6.16 -7.66 -26.28
C LEU A 156 5.35 -7.59 -24.98
N TYR A 157 5.08 -6.39 -24.47
CA TYR A 157 4.26 -6.21 -23.27
C TYR A 157 2.83 -6.70 -23.47
N GLN A 158 2.20 -6.37 -24.60
CA GLN A 158 0.84 -6.85 -24.90
C GLN A 158 0.79 -8.38 -24.94
N GLN A 159 1.76 -9.01 -25.58
CA GLN A 159 1.86 -10.47 -25.62
C GLN A 159 2.13 -11.07 -24.23
N ALA A 160 2.98 -10.41 -23.43
CA ALA A 160 3.28 -10.82 -22.07
C ALA A 160 2.02 -10.82 -21.20
N VAL A 161 1.21 -9.76 -21.24
CA VAL A 161 -0.03 -9.64 -20.46
C VAL A 161 -1.00 -10.77 -20.81
N ILE A 162 -1.25 -11.01 -22.11
CA ILE A 162 -2.14 -12.09 -22.57
C ILE A 162 -1.68 -13.45 -22.03
N LYS A 163 -0.38 -13.74 -22.12
CA LYS A 163 0.18 -15.00 -21.65
C LYS A 163 0.11 -15.14 -20.13
N LEU A 164 0.46 -14.10 -19.40
CA LEU A 164 0.39 -14.08 -17.93
C LEU A 164 -1.05 -14.28 -17.44
N ASP A 165 -2.06 -13.72 -18.12
CA ASP A 165 -3.47 -13.89 -17.78
C ASP A 165 -4.01 -15.32 -18.03
N SER A 166 -3.32 -16.05 -18.91
CA SER A 166 -3.55 -17.47 -19.20
C SER A 166 -2.67 -18.44 -18.40
N ASP A 167 -1.91 -17.94 -17.42
CA ASP A 167 -0.94 -18.71 -16.63
C ASP A 167 0.16 -19.42 -17.47
N ASP A 168 0.44 -18.89 -18.67
CA ASP A 168 1.55 -19.34 -19.51
C ASP A 168 2.87 -18.73 -19.00
N ALA A 169 3.79 -19.61 -18.59
CA ALA A 169 5.10 -19.23 -18.04
C ALA A 169 5.94 -18.39 -19.02
N ALA A 170 5.74 -18.53 -20.33
CA ALA A 170 6.43 -17.72 -21.33
C ALA A 170 6.09 -16.22 -21.23
N GLY A 171 4.98 -15.87 -20.57
CA GLY A 171 4.60 -14.47 -20.34
C GLY A 171 5.63 -13.71 -19.50
N LEU A 172 6.29 -14.36 -18.54
CA LEU A 172 7.32 -13.72 -17.72
C LEU A 172 8.56 -13.34 -18.56
N ASP A 173 8.96 -14.20 -19.48
CA ASP A 173 10.14 -13.94 -20.32
C ASP A 173 9.89 -12.79 -21.30
N LEU A 174 8.68 -12.71 -21.88
CA LEU A 174 8.28 -11.57 -22.70
C LEU A 174 8.22 -10.27 -21.89
N LEU A 175 7.72 -10.34 -20.65
CA LEU A 175 7.68 -9.18 -19.76
C LEU A 175 9.10 -8.67 -19.46
N LYS A 176 10.04 -9.57 -19.16
CA LYS A 176 11.45 -9.22 -18.93
C LYS A 176 12.10 -8.60 -20.17
N GLN A 177 11.83 -9.14 -21.36
CA GLN A 177 12.34 -8.58 -22.62
C GLN A 177 11.79 -7.16 -22.85
N SER A 178 10.48 -6.98 -22.68
CA SER A 178 9.84 -5.66 -22.79
C SER A 178 10.42 -4.64 -21.80
N ALA A 179 10.60 -5.03 -20.54
CA ALA A 179 11.18 -4.17 -19.51
C ALA A 179 12.64 -3.80 -19.81
N THR A 180 13.40 -4.75 -20.37
CA THR A 180 14.81 -4.54 -20.79
C THR A 180 14.92 -3.57 -21.97
N LEU A 181 13.92 -3.56 -22.87
CA LEU A 181 13.81 -2.57 -23.95
C LEU A 181 13.38 -1.17 -23.47
N GLY A 182 13.22 -0.96 -22.17
CA GLY A 182 12.90 0.35 -21.62
C GLY A 182 11.41 0.66 -21.53
N TYR A 183 10.52 -0.28 -21.82
CA TYR A 183 9.07 0.01 -21.82
C TYR A 183 8.54 0.19 -20.38
N PRO A 184 8.06 1.39 -19.99
CA PRO A 184 7.81 1.68 -18.58
C PRO A 184 6.70 0.84 -17.93
N ALA A 185 5.64 0.51 -18.68
CA ALA A 185 4.58 -0.33 -18.12
C ALA A 185 5.06 -1.75 -17.79
N ALA A 186 5.96 -2.31 -18.61
CA ALA A 186 6.60 -3.59 -18.33
C ALA A 186 7.54 -3.52 -17.12
N GLN A 187 8.32 -2.44 -17.01
CA GLN A 187 9.19 -2.21 -15.85
C GLN A 187 8.39 -2.10 -14.54
N LEU A 188 7.28 -1.37 -14.54
CA LEU A 188 6.37 -1.27 -13.40
C LEU A 188 5.75 -2.61 -13.02
N GLN A 189 5.26 -3.36 -14.01
CA GLN A 189 4.64 -4.67 -13.76
C GLN A 189 5.68 -5.68 -13.24
N LEU A 190 6.89 -5.68 -13.80
CA LEU A 190 7.98 -6.53 -13.33
C LEU A 190 8.42 -6.14 -11.91
N ALA A 191 8.48 -4.85 -11.60
CA ALA A 191 8.72 -4.36 -10.24
C ALA A 191 7.64 -4.88 -9.26
N GLY A 192 6.36 -4.85 -9.66
CA GLY A 192 5.26 -5.40 -8.87
C GLY A 192 5.38 -6.91 -8.63
N LEU A 193 5.78 -7.69 -9.65
CA LEU A 193 6.05 -9.13 -9.49
C LEU A 193 7.21 -9.40 -8.53
N TYR A 194 8.27 -8.59 -8.56
CA TYR A 194 9.34 -8.69 -7.56
C TYR A 194 8.92 -8.17 -6.18
N GLN A 195 7.96 -7.27 -6.08
CA GLN A 195 7.46 -6.80 -4.79
C GLN A 195 6.62 -7.87 -4.09
N ASP A 196 5.63 -8.40 -4.80
CA ASP A 196 4.58 -9.24 -4.21
C ASP A 196 4.82 -10.75 -4.45
N GLY A 197 5.69 -11.09 -5.40
CA GLY A 197 5.87 -12.45 -5.91
C GLY A 197 4.78 -12.87 -6.89
N GLY A 198 4.94 -14.05 -7.49
CA GLY A 198 3.96 -14.67 -8.37
C GLY A 198 4.43 -14.84 -9.81
N LYS A 199 3.67 -15.60 -10.60
CA LYS A 199 4.00 -15.93 -12.01
C LYS A 199 5.43 -16.45 -12.21
N GLY A 200 5.95 -17.20 -11.23
CA GLY A 200 7.31 -17.74 -11.25
C GLY A 200 8.40 -16.80 -10.72
N VAL A 201 8.05 -15.61 -10.21
CA VAL A 201 8.97 -14.66 -9.57
C VAL A 201 8.86 -14.79 -8.05
N THR A 202 10.01 -14.94 -7.39
CA THR A 202 10.10 -14.84 -5.93
C THR A 202 10.21 -13.38 -5.51
N PRO A 203 9.56 -12.96 -4.40
CA PRO A 203 9.70 -11.61 -3.89
C PRO A 203 11.17 -11.23 -3.68
N ASN A 204 11.55 -10.06 -4.17
CA ASN A 204 12.86 -9.44 -4.02
C ASN A 204 12.71 -7.91 -4.06
N ALA A 205 12.76 -7.29 -2.89
CA ALA A 205 12.60 -5.84 -2.76
C ALA A 205 13.70 -5.02 -3.46
N VAL A 206 14.93 -5.57 -3.57
CA VAL A 206 16.05 -4.90 -4.25
C VAL A 206 15.81 -4.86 -5.75
N GLU A 207 15.37 -5.97 -6.35
CA GLU A 207 14.98 -6.02 -7.76
C GLU A 207 13.76 -5.13 -8.03
N ALA A 208 12.74 -5.18 -7.18
CA ALA A 208 11.57 -4.32 -7.31
C ALA A 208 11.96 -2.84 -7.34
N ARG A 209 12.86 -2.42 -6.42
CA ARG A 209 13.39 -1.06 -6.37
C ARG A 209 14.16 -0.69 -7.65
N ALA A 210 15.00 -1.60 -8.15
CA ALA A 210 15.79 -1.37 -9.34
C ALA A 210 14.91 -1.17 -10.58
N TRP A 211 13.86 -1.98 -10.75
CA TRP A 211 12.91 -1.82 -11.85
C TRP A 211 12.08 -0.54 -11.73
N MET A 212 11.67 -0.17 -10.51
CA MET A 212 10.97 1.09 -10.27
C MET A 212 11.84 2.31 -10.60
N LYS A 213 13.13 2.24 -10.26
CA LYS A 213 14.14 3.26 -10.63
C LYS A 213 14.23 3.40 -12.14
N ARG A 214 14.31 2.29 -12.88
CA ARG A 214 14.36 2.32 -14.36
C ARG A 214 13.11 2.97 -14.96
N ALA A 215 11.92 2.67 -14.43
CA ALA A 215 10.68 3.33 -14.87
C ALA A 215 10.67 4.84 -14.57
N ALA A 216 11.21 5.24 -13.42
CA ALA A 216 11.37 6.65 -13.04
C ALA A 216 12.34 7.39 -13.99
N GLU A 217 13.48 6.76 -14.31
CA GLU A 217 14.49 7.30 -15.22
C GLU A 217 13.99 7.37 -16.67
N ALA A 218 13.12 6.43 -17.08
CA ALA A 218 12.44 6.45 -18.38
C ALA A 218 11.34 7.52 -18.48
N GLY A 219 11.11 8.33 -17.43
CA GLY A 219 10.18 9.44 -17.48
C GLY A 219 8.74 9.12 -17.05
N ASP A 220 8.42 7.88 -16.68
CA ASP A 220 7.05 7.48 -16.29
C ASP A 220 6.70 8.05 -14.89
N PRO A 221 5.63 8.87 -14.77
CA PRO A 221 5.27 9.50 -13.50
C PRO A 221 4.95 8.51 -12.38
N ARG A 222 4.41 7.32 -12.70
CA ARG A 222 4.10 6.27 -11.72
C ARG A 222 5.39 5.61 -11.23
N GLY A 223 6.34 5.40 -12.14
CA GLY A 223 7.70 4.95 -11.80
C GLY A 223 8.40 5.93 -10.86
N MET A 224 8.37 7.23 -11.20
CA MET A 224 8.91 8.29 -10.34
C MET A 224 8.26 8.30 -8.96
N HIS A 225 6.94 8.23 -8.90
CA HIS A 225 6.21 8.16 -7.63
C HIS A 225 6.63 6.98 -6.78
N ALA A 226 6.56 5.78 -7.36
CA ALA A 226 6.77 4.58 -6.60
C ALA A 226 8.25 4.39 -6.20
N TYR A 227 9.20 4.82 -7.04
CA TYR A 227 10.61 4.86 -6.67
C TYR A 227 10.86 5.87 -5.55
N GLY A 228 10.22 7.05 -5.61
CA GLY A 228 10.23 8.03 -4.51
C GLY A 228 9.69 7.45 -3.21
N MET A 229 8.60 6.69 -3.25
CA MET A 229 8.04 6.01 -2.09
C MET A 229 8.98 4.93 -1.52
N TYR A 230 9.68 4.18 -2.38
CA TYR A 230 10.67 3.20 -1.96
C TYR A 230 11.87 3.86 -1.28
N LEU A 231 12.34 4.99 -1.82
CA LEU A 231 13.39 5.82 -1.21
C LEU A 231 12.94 6.36 0.15
N PHE A 232 11.70 6.82 0.28
CA PHE A 232 11.19 7.33 1.56
C PHE A 232 11.15 6.24 2.63
N GLN A 233 10.72 5.03 2.24
CA GLN A 233 10.52 3.91 3.16
C GLN A 233 11.76 3.02 3.38
N GLY A 234 12.81 3.18 2.56
CA GLY A 234 13.96 2.27 2.57
C GLY A 234 13.63 0.87 2.07
N VAL A 235 12.67 0.73 1.15
CA VAL A 235 12.32 -0.58 0.57
C VAL A 235 13.40 -0.98 -0.43
N GLY A 236 14.05 -2.13 -0.20
CA GLY A 236 15.10 -2.64 -1.10
C GLY A 236 16.42 -1.84 -1.02
N GLY A 237 16.66 -1.11 0.07
CA GLY A 237 17.95 -0.47 0.37
C GLY A 237 17.81 0.70 1.35
N ALA A 238 18.82 1.57 1.41
CA ALA A 238 18.78 2.70 2.35
C ALA A 238 17.67 3.72 2.00
N ALA A 239 17.01 4.22 3.05
CA ALA A 239 16.06 5.31 2.92
C ALA A 239 16.78 6.65 2.62
N SER A 240 16.12 7.51 1.86
CA SER A 240 16.58 8.87 1.54
C SER A 240 15.37 9.77 1.31
N SER A 241 14.98 10.55 2.32
CA SER A 241 13.86 11.49 2.23
C SER A 241 14.11 12.60 1.20
N THR A 242 15.37 13.03 1.06
CA THR A 242 15.76 14.05 0.07
C THR A 242 15.55 13.54 -1.34
N ASP A 243 16.04 12.34 -1.67
CA ASP A 243 15.85 11.77 -3.01
C ASP A 243 14.39 11.41 -3.26
N ALA A 244 13.68 10.93 -2.22
CA ALA A 244 12.25 10.67 -2.30
C ALA A 244 11.46 11.93 -2.68
N MET A 245 11.71 13.05 -1.99
CA MET A 245 11.08 14.34 -2.32
C MET A 245 11.38 14.78 -3.74
N ASN A 246 12.61 14.59 -4.22
CA ASN A 246 12.99 14.94 -5.59
C ASN A 246 12.18 14.13 -6.62
N TRP A 247 12.08 12.80 -6.46
CA TRP A 247 11.32 11.95 -7.39
C TRP A 247 9.81 12.15 -7.30
N LEU A 248 9.26 12.31 -6.09
CA LEU A 248 7.84 12.61 -5.89
C LEU A 248 7.47 13.96 -6.48
N THR A 249 8.33 14.98 -6.36
CA THR A 249 8.09 16.31 -6.96
C THR A 249 8.05 16.22 -8.49
N ARG A 250 9.00 15.50 -9.11
CA ARG A 250 8.98 15.27 -10.57
C ARG A 250 7.71 14.57 -11.04
N ALA A 251 7.24 13.56 -10.29
CA ALA A 251 5.97 12.88 -10.58
C ALA A 251 4.77 13.83 -10.44
N ALA A 252 4.77 14.70 -9.42
CA ALA A 252 3.73 15.68 -9.17
C ALA A 252 3.66 16.76 -10.27
N GLU A 253 4.82 17.22 -10.74
CA GLU A 253 4.99 18.15 -11.86
C GLU A 253 4.46 17.56 -13.18
N LYS A 254 4.63 16.24 -13.39
CA LYS A 254 4.00 15.50 -14.49
C LYS A 254 2.51 15.19 -14.28
N GLY A 255 1.88 15.80 -13.26
CA GLY A 255 0.44 15.71 -13.04
C GLY A 255 -0.03 14.50 -12.25
N LEU A 256 0.87 13.70 -11.66
CA LEU A 256 0.43 12.57 -10.84
C LEU A 256 -0.16 13.06 -9.52
N VAL A 257 -1.49 13.00 -9.41
CA VAL A 257 -2.28 13.48 -8.27
C VAL A 257 -1.85 12.85 -6.95
N ASP A 258 -1.54 11.56 -6.94
CA ASP A 258 -1.04 10.86 -5.74
C ASP A 258 0.28 11.46 -5.23
N SER A 259 1.18 11.84 -6.14
CA SER A 259 2.42 12.52 -5.77
C SER A 259 2.17 13.93 -5.27
N GLN A 260 1.29 14.70 -5.91
CA GLN A 260 0.90 16.04 -5.46
C GLN A 260 0.35 16.01 -4.03
N PHE A 261 -0.51 15.04 -3.72
CA PHE A 261 -1.01 14.83 -2.36
C PHE A 261 0.11 14.41 -1.40
N ASN A 262 0.97 13.48 -1.78
CA ASN A 262 2.02 12.98 -0.89
C ASN A 262 3.07 14.04 -0.56
N ILE A 263 3.53 14.84 -1.53
CA ILE A 263 4.47 15.92 -1.24
C ILE A 263 3.84 16.98 -0.35
N ALA A 264 2.56 17.31 -0.56
CA ALA A 264 1.83 18.22 0.32
C ALA A 264 1.81 17.71 1.76
N LYS A 265 1.54 16.41 1.94
CA LYS A 265 1.53 15.79 3.27
C LYS A 265 2.90 15.77 3.93
N LEU A 266 3.96 15.49 3.18
CA LEU A 266 5.33 15.51 3.70
C LEU A 266 5.75 16.93 4.12
N LEU A 267 5.40 17.95 3.33
CA LEU A 267 5.66 19.35 3.65
C LEU A 267 4.80 19.86 4.82
N GLU A 268 3.58 19.35 5.00
CA GLU A 268 2.73 19.71 6.14
C GLU A 268 3.24 19.09 7.46
N SER A 269 3.62 17.81 7.42
CA SER A 269 3.98 17.05 8.62
C SER A 269 5.46 17.14 9.01
N GLY A 270 6.33 17.42 8.04
CA GLY A 270 7.78 17.35 8.22
C GLY A 270 8.33 15.93 8.41
N GLU A 271 7.55 14.92 8.04
CA GLU A 271 7.92 13.52 8.21
C GLU A 271 9.21 13.18 7.45
N GLY A 272 10.00 12.25 8.00
CA GLY A 272 11.27 11.85 7.39
C GLY A 272 12.33 12.96 7.39
N GLY A 273 12.17 14.02 8.19
CA GLY A 273 13.10 15.14 8.26
C GLY A 273 12.90 16.17 7.15
N VAL A 274 11.79 16.10 6.41
CA VAL A 274 11.42 17.12 5.43
C VAL A 274 11.15 18.44 6.16
N ARG A 275 11.67 19.55 5.64
CA ARG A 275 11.39 20.87 6.21
C ARG A 275 9.90 21.20 6.03
N VAL A 276 9.23 21.51 7.14
CA VAL A 276 7.82 21.92 7.10
C VAL A 276 7.68 23.22 6.29
N ASP A 277 6.76 23.19 5.32
CA ASP A 277 6.31 24.36 4.57
C ASP A 277 4.80 24.21 4.29
N VAL A 278 3.99 24.75 5.19
CA VAL A 278 2.53 24.62 5.14
C VAL A 278 1.93 25.42 3.98
N VAL A 279 2.60 26.48 3.51
CA VAL A 279 2.13 27.29 2.37
C VAL A 279 2.32 26.52 1.07
N GLU A 280 3.50 25.90 0.90
CA GLU A 280 3.79 25.01 -0.22
C GLU A 280 2.91 23.76 -0.19
N ALA A 281 2.68 23.16 1.00
CA ALA A 281 1.74 22.07 1.17
C ALA A 281 0.33 22.43 0.71
N PHE A 282 -0.16 23.61 1.12
CA PHE A 282 -1.48 24.10 0.71
C PHE A 282 -1.59 24.30 -0.80
N LYS A 283 -0.54 24.79 -1.46
CA LYS A 283 -0.47 24.87 -2.92
C LYS A 283 -0.67 23.49 -3.56
N TRP A 284 0.09 22.48 -3.13
CA TRP A 284 0.01 21.14 -3.70
C TRP A 284 -1.32 20.44 -3.40
N TYR A 285 -1.90 20.64 -2.22
CA TYR A 285 -3.26 20.17 -1.93
C TYR A 285 -4.31 20.84 -2.81
N LEU A 286 -4.19 22.15 -3.11
CA LEU A 286 -5.08 22.83 -4.05
C LEU A 286 -4.99 22.24 -5.46
N ILE A 287 -3.79 21.91 -5.93
CA ILE A 287 -3.58 21.29 -7.24
C ILE A 287 -4.24 19.90 -7.28
N ALA A 288 -3.96 19.03 -6.30
CA ALA A 288 -4.54 17.70 -6.21
C ALA A 288 -6.07 17.73 -6.05
N SER A 289 -6.61 18.66 -5.26
CA SER A 289 -8.06 18.84 -5.05
C SER A 289 -8.78 19.19 -6.35
N ARG A 290 -8.21 20.07 -7.19
CA ARG A 290 -8.78 20.41 -8.52
C ARG A 290 -8.80 19.22 -9.47
N ALA A 291 -7.84 18.31 -9.33
CA ALA A 291 -7.80 17.05 -10.07
C ALA A 291 -8.78 15.98 -9.50
N GLY A 292 -9.60 16.34 -8.50
CA GLY A 292 -10.65 15.48 -7.94
C GLY A 292 -10.25 14.71 -6.69
N ASP A 293 -9.11 15.03 -6.07
CA ASP A 293 -8.67 14.32 -4.88
C ASP A 293 -9.44 14.77 -3.62
N GLY A 294 -10.25 13.86 -3.06
CA GLY A 294 -11.07 14.14 -1.88
C GLY A 294 -10.27 14.34 -0.61
N ASP A 295 -9.16 13.62 -0.43
CA ASP A 295 -8.30 13.76 0.75
C ASP A 295 -7.57 15.11 0.72
N ALA A 296 -7.11 15.54 -0.45
CA ALA A 296 -6.55 16.87 -0.67
C ALA A 296 -7.58 17.97 -0.41
N THR A 297 -8.84 17.77 -0.83
CA THR A 297 -9.93 18.73 -0.58
C THR A 297 -10.16 18.91 0.92
N ALA A 298 -10.21 17.81 1.69
CA ALA A 298 -10.32 17.88 3.15
C ALA A 298 -9.10 18.57 3.79
N ALA A 299 -7.90 18.39 3.24
CA ALA A 299 -6.70 19.08 3.70
C ALA A 299 -6.73 20.59 3.40
N VAL A 300 -7.21 21.00 2.22
CA VAL A 300 -7.45 22.41 1.88
C VAL A 300 -8.41 23.04 2.89
N ASP A 301 -9.54 22.38 3.19
CA ASP A 301 -10.53 22.91 4.13
C ASP A 301 -9.96 23.06 5.55
N ARG A 302 -9.19 22.07 6.01
CA ARG A 302 -8.48 22.12 7.30
C ARG A 302 -7.52 23.31 7.35
N LEU A 303 -6.64 23.43 6.36
CA LEU A 303 -5.59 24.45 6.33
C LEU A 303 -6.13 25.86 6.06
N ARG A 304 -7.34 25.99 5.49
CA ARG A 304 -7.98 27.29 5.28
C ARG A 304 -8.17 28.09 6.57
N ASN A 305 -8.38 27.39 7.69
CA ASN A 305 -8.58 27.98 9.01
C ASN A 305 -7.27 28.21 9.77
N VAL A 306 -6.15 27.68 9.26
CA VAL A 306 -4.81 27.78 9.88
C VAL A 306 -3.98 28.88 9.20
N LEU A 307 -4.04 28.95 7.86
CA LEU A 307 -3.23 29.88 7.08
C LEU A 307 -3.84 31.28 6.98
N SER A 308 -2.97 32.30 7.01
CA SER A 308 -3.37 33.68 6.79
C SER A 308 -4.01 33.88 5.40
N VAL A 309 -4.84 34.90 5.26
CA VAL A 309 -5.45 35.24 3.94
C VAL A 309 -4.37 35.50 2.90
N ALA A 310 -3.27 36.16 3.28
CA ALA A 310 -2.15 36.46 2.40
C ALA A 310 -1.45 35.18 1.90
N ASP A 311 -1.14 34.25 2.79
CA ASP A 311 -0.47 32.99 2.43
C ASP A 311 -1.36 32.11 1.54
N ARG A 312 -2.67 32.05 1.86
CA ARG A 312 -3.64 31.35 1.01
C ARG A 312 -3.74 31.98 -0.38
N GLY A 313 -3.71 33.31 -0.45
CA GLY A 313 -3.70 34.04 -1.73
C GLY A 313 -2.46 33.73 -2.55
N LYS A 314 -1.27 33.72 -1.93
CA LYS A 314 0.00 33.37 -2.58
C LYS A 314 -0.03 31.93 -3.11
N ALA A 315 -0.33 30.96 -2.26
CA ALA A 315 -0.39 29.55 -2.64
C ALA A 315 -1.44 29.29 -3.73
N ARG A 316 -2.59 29.97 -3.67
CA ARG A 316 -3.62 29.87 -4.71
C ARG A 316 -3.12 30.39 -6.06
N ALA A 317 -2.47 31.55 -6.07
CA ALA A 317 -1.91 32.12 -7.29
C ALA A 317 -0.82 31.23 -7.92
N GLU A 318 0.02 30.61 -7.10
CA GLU A 318 1.01 29.64 -7.58
C GLU A 318 0.35 28.36 -8.12
N ALA A 319 -0.66 27.82 -7.42
CA ALA A 319 -1.44 26.67 -7.90
C ALA A 319 -2.21 26.98 -9.20
N ASP A 320 -2.69 28.21 -9.38
CA ASP A 320 -3.36 28.65 -10.63
C ASP A 320 -2.39 28.77 -11.81
N ARG A 321 -1.09 28.97 -11.56
CA ARG A 321 -0.04 28.97 -12.60
C ARG A 321 0.48 27.57 -12.93
N PHE A 322 0.17 26.57 -12.10
CA PHE A 322 0.61 25.21 -12.33
C PHE A 322 -0.13 24.60 -13.52
N THR A 323 0.61 24.32 -14.58
CA THR A 323 0.13 23.63 -15.77
C THR A 323 0.92 22.35 -15.94
N VAL A 324 0.23 21.21 -16.13
CA VAL A 324 0.88 19.96 -16.49
C VAL A 324 1.21 20.03 -17.97
N GLU A 325 2.49 19.96 -18.34
CA GLU A 325 2.86 19.83 -19.74
C GLU A 325 2.25 18.54 -20.31
N PRO A 326 1.62 18.58 -21.49
CA PRO A 326 1.14 17.37 -22.14
C PRO A 326 2.34 16.45 -22.38
N VAL A 327 2.23 15.19 -21.98
CA VAL A 327 3.25 14.18 -22.25
C VAL A 327 3.38 14.05 -23.77
N ALA A 328 4.56 14.37 -24.31
CA ALA A 328 4.88 14.31 -25.74
C ALA A 328 4.91 12.87 -26.27
#